data_AF-A0A3B9L395-F1
#
_entry.id   AF-A0A3B9L395-F1
#
_cell.length_a   1.000
_cell.length_b   1.000
_cell.length_c   1.000
_cell.angle_alpha   90.00
_cell.angle_beta   90.00
_cell.angle_gamma   90.00
#
_symmetry.space_group_name_H-M   'P 1'
#
loop_
_entity.id
_entity.type
_entity.pdbx_description
1 polymer ?
#
loop_
_entity_poly.entity_id
_entity_poly.type
_entity_poly.pdbx_seq_one_letter_code
_entity_poly.pdbx_strand_id
1 'polypeptide(L)'
;MLSDLISSELPYLRRYARGLMGEQTNGDEAVEDMIESLIFRISVAPDLKFNRADLFAELDKSISKRVSKLSADSGIGKILSTMTTIQRRALLLTVVEGFSVQEAARILTVNDTDVEEMLRQAETTIANEVSTSVLIIEDESLISYQLSQIVTEAGHSVVGIATTHKEAVDLAAELDFGLILSDIRLA
;
A
#
# COMPACT_ATOMS: atom_id res chain seq x y z
N MET A 1 -25.41 -4.42 -7.73
CA MET A 1 -24.95 -5.48 -6.81
C MET A 1 -23.45 -5.72 -6.93
N LEU A 2 -22.90 -6.18 -8.06
CA LEU A 2 -21.44 -6.26 -8.22
C LEU A 2 -20.79 -4.95 -8.73
N SER A 3 -21.41 -4.27 -9.70
CA SER A 3 -20.89 -2.99 -10.18
C SER A 3 -20.73 -1.97 -9.04
N ASP A 4 -21.65 -1.99 -8.08
CA ASP A 4 -21.59 -1.13 -6.90
C ASP A 4 -20.44 -1.53 -5.97
N LEU A 5 -20.25 -2.83 -5.73
CA LEU A 5 -19.15 -3.37 -4.92
C LEU A 5 -17.78 -3.08 -5.57
N ILE A 6 -17.64 -3.28 -6.87
CA ILE A 6 -16.42 -2.93 -7.60
C ILE A 6 -16.17 -1.43 -7.48
N SER A 7 -17.19 -0.60 -7.70
CA SER A 7 -17.05 0.86 -7.62
C SER A 7 -16.64 1.32 -6.21
N SER A 8 -17.18 0.71 -5.15
CA SER A 8 -16.81 1.05 -3.78
C SER A 8 -15.41 0.56 -3.40
N GLU A 9 -14.98 -0.59 -3.90
CA GLU A 9 -13.67 -1.18 -3.58
C GLU A 9 -12.54 -0.71 -4.50
N LEU A 10 -12.86 -0.05 -5.62
CA LEU A 10 -11.90 0.34 -6.65
C LEU A 10 -10.72 1.18 -6.13
N PRO A 11 -10.91 2.17 -5.24
CA PRO A 11 -9.79 2.93 -4.67
C PRO A 11 -8.82 2.03 -3.88
N TYR A 12 -9.35 1.06 -3.13
CA TYR A 12 -8.59 0.14 -2.30
C TYR A 12 -7.85 -0.91 -3.15
N LEU A 13 -8.51 -1.44 -4.18
CA LEU A 13 -7.90 -2.35 -5.16
C LEU A 13 -6.71 -1.68 -5.87
N ARG A 14 -6.85 -0.42 -6.29
CA ARG A 14 -5.74 0.37 -6.87
C ARG A 14 -4.62 0.58 -5.87
N ARG A 15 -4.94 0.94 -4.61
CA ARG A 15 -3.94 1.15 -3.56
C ARG A 15 -3.12 -0.12 -3.32
N TYR A 16 -3.78 -1.27 -3.19
CA TYR A 16 -3.12 -2.56 -3.03
C TYR A 16 -2.23 -2.91 -4.23
N ALA A 17 -2.74 -2.75 -5.46
CA ALA A 17 -1.99 -3.04 -6.67
C ALA A 17 -0.73 -2.16 -6.81
N ARG A 18 -0.86 -0.86 -6.52
CA ARG A 18 0.26 0.09 -6.54
C ARG A 18 1.30 -0.23 -5.47
N GLY A 19 0.87 -0.60 -4.27
CA GLY A 19 1.77 -1.03 -3.20
C GLY A 19 2.61 -2.26 -3.57
N LEU A 20 2.06 -3.16 -4.39
CA LEU A 20 2.77 -4.36 -4.86
C LEU A 20 3.61 -4.14 -6.12
N MET A 21 3.18 -3.28 -7.03
CA MET A 21 3.83 -3.09 -8.33
C MET A 21 4.83 -1.92 -8.33
N GLY A 22 4.79 -1.04 -7.33
CA GLY A 22 5.69 0.11 -7.18
C GLY A 22 5.40 1.29 -8.12
N GLU A 23 4.72 1.04 -9.24
CA GLU A 23 4.33 2.06 -10.22
C GLU A 23 2.81 2.17 -10.36
N GLN A 24 2.33 3.41 -10.50
CA GLN A 24 0.91 3.71 -10.68
C GLN A 24 0.33 3.05 -11.93
N THR A 25 1.01 3.17 -13.07
CA THR A 25 0.53 2.66 -14.37
C THR A 25 0.34 1.14 -14.32
N ASN A 26 1.34 0.41 -13.83
CA ASN A 26 1.29 -1.06 -13.76
C ASN A 26 0.22 -1.54 -12.76
N GLY A 27 0.04 -0.82 -11.65
CA GLY A 27 -1.00 -1.13 -10.68
C GLY A 27 -2.41 -0.91 -11.23
N ASP A 28 -2.63 0.21 -11.94
CA ASP A 28 -3.93 0.53 -12.53
C ASP A 28 -4.28 -0.43 -13.69
N GLU A 29 -3.31 -0.80 -14.54
CA GLU A 29 -3.48 -1.80 -15.62
C GLU A 29 -3.88 -3.17 -15.06
N ALA A 30 -3.24 -3.62 -13.98
CA ALA A 30 -3.57 -4.90 -13.35
C ALA A 30 -4.99 -4.95 -12.78
N VAL A 31 -5.49 -3.81 -12.27
CA VAL A 31 -6.87 -3.68 -11.80
C VAL A 31 -7.85 -3.69 -12.97
N GLU A 32 -7.52 -3.00 -14.07
CA GLU A 32 -8.32 -2.98 -15.30
C GLU A 32 -8.50 -4.38 -15.88
N ASP A 33 -7.39 -5.10 -16.09
CA ASP A 33 -7.39 -6.49 -16.57
C ASP A 33 -8.27 -7.43 -15.71
N MET A 34 -8.18 -7.26 -14.39
CA MET A 34 -8.96 -8.05 -13.43
C MET A 34 -10.46 -7.75 -13.57
N ILE A 35 -10.84 -6.47 -13.68
CA ILE A 35 -12.23 -6.06 -13.85
C ILE A 35 -12.80 -6.56 -15.18
N GLU A 36 -12.06 -6.44 -16.28
CA GLU A 36 -12.49 -6.96 -17.59
C GLU A 36 -12.75 -8.48 -17.53
N SER A 37 -11.85 -9.23 -16.91
CA SER A 37 -11.98 -10.67 -16.70
C SER A 37 -13.21 -11.02 -15.85
N LEU A 38 -13.48 -10.25 -14.79
CA LEU A 38 -14.68 -10.44 -13.96
C LEU A 38 -15.97 -10.18 -14.73
N ILE A 39 -16.04 -9.07 -15.47
CA ILE A 39 -17.21 -8.73 -16.30
C ILE A 39 -17.51 -9.87 -17.29
N PHE A 40 -16.48 -10.41 -17.95
CA PHE A 40 -16.63 -11.55 -18.84
C PHE A 40 -17.18 -12.79 -18.10
N ARG A 41 -16.64 -13.15 -16.94
CA ARG A 41 -17.09 -14.32 -16.18
C ARG A 41 -18.55 -14.24 -15.74
N ILE A 42 -19.03 -13.05 -15.38
CA ILE A 42 -20.41 -12.85 -14.94
C ILE A 42 -21.38 -12.91 -16.12
N SER A 43 -20.96 -12.43 -17.30
CA SER A 43 -21.76 -12.59 -18.51
C SER A 43 -22.03 -14.06 -18.83
N VAL A 44 -21.11 -14.95 -18.45
CA VAL A 44 -21.23 -16.41 -18.61
C VAL A 44 -21.94 -17.08 -17.42
N ALA A 45 -21.77 -16.55 -16.21
CA ALA A 45 -22.35 -17.10 -14.97
C ALA A 45 -22.94 -15.98 -14.07
N PRO A 46 -24.21 -15.58 -14.32
CA PRO A 46 -24.83 -14.42 -13.67
C PRO A 46 -25.06 -14.56 -12.15
N ASP A 47 -25.10 -15.80 -11.64
CA ASP A 47 -25.38 -16.10 -10.22
C ASP A 47 -24.14 -16.00 -9.32
N LEU A 48 -22.96 -15.70 -9.88
CA LEU A 48 -21.73 -15.49 -9.12
C LEU A 48 -21.88 -14.29 -8.18
N LYS A 49 -21.71 -14.54 -6.89
CA LYS A 49 -21.64 -13.51 -5.85
C LYS A 49 -20.19 -13.34 -5.41
N PHE A 50 -19.74 -12.10 -5.34
CA PHE A 50 -18.44 -11.74 -4.82
C PHE A 50 -18.62 -10.91 -3.54
N ASN A 51 -17.75 -11.14 -2.58
CA ASN A 51 -17.51 -10.22 -1.47
C ASN A 51 -16.19 -9.46 -1.69
N ARG A 52 -15.86 -8.55 -0.76
CA ARG A 52 -14.64 -7.76 -0.78
C ARG A 52 -13.38 -8.65 -0.89
N ALA A 53 -13.24 -9.67 -0.05
CA ALA A 53 -12.09 -10.57 -0.07
C ALA A 53 -11.96 -11.34 -1.40
N ASP A 54 -13.07 -11.74 -2.02
CA ASP A 54 -13.04 -12.42 -3.32
C ASP A 54 -12.49 -11.50 -4.43
N LEU A 55 -12.81 -10.20 -4.41
CA LEU A 55 -12.23 -9.23 -5.37
C LEU A 55 -10.72 -9.08 -5.20
N PHE A 56 -10.25 -9.00 -3.95
CA PHE A 56 -8.82 -8.94 -3.65
C PHE A 56 -8.11 -10.22 -4.05
N ALA A 57 -8.73 -11.40 -3.87
CA ALA A 57 -8.18 -12.68 -4.31
C ALA A 57 -8.02 -12.76 -5.85
N GLU A 58 -9.00 -12.25 -6.61
CA GLU A 58 -8.91 -12.21 -8.07
C GLU A 58 -7.82 -11.24 -8.56
N LEU A 59 -7.70 -10.08 -7.91
CA LEU A 59 -6.63 -9.12 -8.19
C LEU A 59 -5.25 -9.70 -7.86
N ASP A 60 -5.11 -10.28 -6.67
CA ASP A 60 -3.88 -10.88 -6.20
C ASP A 60 -3.41 -12.03 -7.12
N LYS A 61 -4.33 -12.85 -7.62
CA LYS A 61 -4.05 -13.88 -8.63
C LYS A 61 -3.58 -13.30 -9.96
N SER A 62 -4.09 -12.14 -10.36
CA SER A 62 -3.64 -11.42 -11.56
C SER A 62 -2.22 -10.86 -11.37
N ILE A 63 -1.99 -10.22 -10.22
CA ILE A 63 -0.74 -9.52 -9.87
C ILE A 63 0.39 -10.51 -9.57
N SER A 64 0.14 -11.60 -8.85
CA SER A 64 1.18 -12.57 -8.46
C SER A 64 1.95 -13.16 -9.65
N LYS A 65 1.37 -13.15 -10.86
CA LYS A 65 2.03 -13.55 -12.10
C LYS A 65 2.90 -12.44 -12.73
N ARG A 66 2.60 -11.17 -12.41
CA ARG A 66 3.22 -9.96 -12.96
C ARG A 66 4.28 -9.34 -12.05
N VAL A 67 4.30 -9.67 -10.76
CA VAL A 67 5.32 -9.18 -9.81
C VAL A 67 6.66 -9.88 -10.08
N SER A 68 7.36 -9.45 -11.12
CA SER A 68 8.82 -9.52 -11.20
C SER A 68 9.38 -8.29 -10.48
N LYS A 69 10.47 -8.49 -9.71
CA LYS A 69 11.21 -7.51 -8.88
C LYS A 69 10.79 -6.03 -9.07
N LEU A 70 10.28 -5.40 -8.01
CA LEU A 70 10.06 -3.95 -8.00
C LEU A 70 11.36 -3.21 -8.34
N SER A 71 11.26 -2.21 -9.20
CA SER A 71 12.26 -1.15 -9.36
C SER A 71 12.16 -0.23 -8.12
N ALA A 72 13.19 -0.23 -7.28
CA ALA A 72 13.18 0.47 -5.99
C ALA A 72 13.59 1.95 -6.12
N ASP A 73 12.75 2.77 -6.75
CA ASP A 73 13.01 4.22 -6.90
C ASP A 73 12.35 5.10 -5.82
N SER A 74 11.61 4.52 -4.86
CA SER A 74 10.99 5.25 -3.73
C SER A 74 11.42 4.72 -2.36
N GLY A 75 11.36 5.56 -1.32
CA GLY A 75 11.73 5.20 0.06
C GLY A 75 10.96 3.99 0.59
N ILE A 76 9.63 3.98 0.46
CA ILE A 76 8.76 2.83 0.80
C ILE A 76 9.06 1.64 -0.13
N GLY A 77 9.36 1.90 -1.41
CA GLY A 77 9.74 0.87 -2.38
C GLY A 77 11.02 0.12 -1.98
N LYS A 78 11.98 0.79 -1.32
CA LYS A 78 13.19 0.14 -0.76
C LYS A 78 12.82 -0.81 0.37
N ILE A 79 11.97 -0.37 1.31
CA ILE A 79 11.49 -1.21 2.44
C ILE A 79 10.76 -2.45 1.94
N LEU A 80 9.86 -2.24 0.99
CA LEU A 80 9.10 -3.33 0.39
C LEU A 80 10.03 -4.23 -0.45
N SER A 81 11.08 -3.71 -1.09
CA SER A 81 12.00 -4.51 -1.90
C SER A 81 12.86 -5.50 -1.09
N THR A 82 13.12 -5.24 0.20
CA THR A 82 13.88 -6.17 1.07
C THR A 82 13.05 -7.37 1.53
N MET A 83 11.72 -7.27 1.44
CA MET A 83 10.80 -8.36 1.74
C MET A 83 10.57 -9.29 0.55
N THR A 84 10.25 -10.55 0.85
CA THR A 84 9.73 -11.48 -0.18
C THR A 84 8.37 -10.99 -0.69
N THR A 85 8.05 -11.33 -1.95
CA THR A 85 6.76 -10.94 -2.57
C THR A 85 5.56 -11.37 -1.73
N ILE A 86 5.63 -12.52 -1.07
CA ILE A 86 4.50 -13.04 -0.29
C ILE A 86 4.33 -12.32 1.06
N GLN A 87 5.42 -11.96 1.74
CA GLN A 87 5.39 -11.16 2.97
C GLN A 87 4.76 -9.78 2.73
N ARG A 88 5.12 -9.11 1.63
CA ARG A 88 4.53 -7.82 1.24
C ARG A 88 3.02 -7.93 1.02
N ARG A 89 2.59 -8.98 0.32
CA ARG A 89 1.16 -9.23 0.06
C ARG A 89 0.40 -9.40 1.36
N ALA A 90 0.93 -10.19 2.30
CA ALA A 90 0.33 -10.36 3.63
C ALA A 90 0.25 -9.05 4.42
N LEU A 91 1.35 -8.28 4.44
CA LEU A 91 1.40 -6.98 5.14
C LEU A 91 0.40 -5.97 4.56
N LEU A 92 0.36 -5.83 3.24
CA LEU A 92 -0.54 -4.87 2.59
C LEU A 92 -2.01 -5.26 2.79
N LEU A 93 -2.36 -6.54 2.67
CA LEU A 93 -3.74 -7.00 2.92
C LEU A 93 -4.20 -6.72 4.35
N THR A 94 -3.33 -6.93 5.33
CA THR A 94 -3.71 -6.79 6.74
C THR A 94 -3.59 -5.35 7.24
N VAL A 95 -2.41 -4.74 7.12
CA VAL A 95 -2.11 -3.42 7.70
C VAL A 95 -2.72 -2.29 6.88
N VAL A 96 -2.68 -2.37 5.54
CA VAL A 96 -3.16 -1.28 4.67
C VAL A 96 -4.63 -1.44 4.32
N GLU A 97 -5.05 -2.67 4.00
CA GLU A 97 -6.41 -2.96 3.56
C GLU A 97 -7.34 -3.43 4.68
N GLY A 98 -6.82 -3.69 5.89
CA GLY A 98 -7.61 -3.96 7.09
C GLY A 98 -8.25 -5.35 7.12
N PHE A 99 -7.76 -6.32 6.34
CA PHE A 99 -8.26 -7.70 6.41
C PHE A 99 -7.75 -8.40 7.67
N SER A 100 -8.59 -9.30 8.21
CA SER A 100 -8.15 -10.25 9.23
C SER A 100 -7.12 -11.25 8.69
N VAL A 101 -6.39 -11.91 9.59
CA VAL A 101 -5.43 -12.97 9.23
C VAL A 101 -6.11 -14.07 8.41
N GLN A 102 -7.33 -14.46 8.79
CA GLN A 102 -8.11 -15.50 8.13
C GLN A 102 -8.53 -15.09 6.71
N GLU A 103 -8.96 -13.83 6.53
CA GLU A 103 -9.30 -13.31 5.20
C GLU A 103 -8.06 -13.17 4.32
N ALA A 104 -6.95 -12.68 4.86
CA ALA A 104 -5.68 -12.60 4.15
C ALA A 104 -5.19 -14.00 3.73
N ALA A 105 -5.28 -15.01 4.61
CA ALA A 105 -4.94 -16.39 4.29
C ALA A 105 -5.79 -16.95 3.13
N ARG A 106 -7.10 -16.67 3.15
CA ARG A 106 -8.01 -17.03 2.05
C ARG A 106 -7.63 -16.34 0.73
N ILE A 107 -7.32 -15.04 0.77
CA ILE A 107 -6.90 -14.26 -0.41
C ILE A 107 -5.61 -14.84 -0.99
N LEU A 108 -4.62 -15.11 -0.12
CA LEU A 108 -3.30 -15.60 -0.52
C LEU A 108 -3.27 -17.11 -0.83
N THR A 109 -4.35 -17.84 -0.53
CA THR A 109 -4.44 -19.30 -0.67
C THR A 109 -3.34 -20.03 0.14
N VAL A 110 -3.15 -19.62 1.40
CA VAL A 110 -2.20 -20.22 2.37
C VAL A 110 -2.89 -20.47 3.71
N ASN A 111 -2.21 -21.08 4.68
CA ASN A 111 -2.78 -21.27 6.02
C ASN A 111 -2.63 -20.01 6.89
N ASP A 112 -3.51 -19.85 7.87
CA ASP A 112 -3.47 -18.75 8.84
C ASP A 112 -2.11 -18.62 9.54
N THR A 113 -1.53 -19.76 9.94
CA THR A 113 -0.20 -19.81 10.58
C THR A 113 0.92 -19.28 9.68
N ASP A 114 0.79 -19.49 8.36
CA ASP A 114 1.77 -19.01 7.39
C ASP A 114 1.68 -17.48 7.26
N VAL A 115 0.46 -16.92 7.32
CA VAL A 115 0.25 -15.46 7.32
C VAL A 115 0.81 -14.83 8.60
N GLU A 116 0.53 -15.41 9.76
CA GLU A 116 1.09 -14.91 11.04
C GLU A 116 2.62 -14.90 11.03
N GLU A 117 3.23 -15.96 10.50
CA GLU A 117 4.68 -16.03 10.33
C GLU A 117 5.20 -14.96 9.37
N MET A 118 4.54 -14.77 8.22
CA MET A 118 4.90 -13.74 7.25
C MET A 118 4.82 -12.33 7.85
N LEU A 119 3.80 -12.04 8.65
CA LEU A 119 3.64 -10.75 9.33
C LEU A 119 4.76 -10.53 10.35
N ARG A 120 5.06 -11.53 11.18
CA ARG A 120 6.15 -11.43 12.16
C ARG A 120 7.51 -11.21 11.50
N GLN A 121 7.76 -11.89 10.39
CA GLN A 121 8.98 -11.68 9.60
C GLN A 121 9.00 -10.30 8.95
N ALA A 122 7.88 -9.83 8.42
CA ALA A 122 7.77 -8.48 7.85
C ALA A 122 8.02 -7.40 8.91
N GLU A 123 7.45 -7.53 10.12
CA GLU A 123 7.73 -6.66 11.26
C GLU A 123 9.21 -6.64 11.62
N THR A 124 9.84 -7.81 11.67
CA THR A 124 11.29 -7.92 11.95
C THR A 124 12.11 -7.23 10.86
N THR A 125 11.73 -7.39 9.59
CA THR A 125 12.39 -6.72 8.46
C THR A 125 12.23 -5.20 8.54
N ILE A 126 11.03 -4.70 8.85
CA ILE A 126 10.77 -3.26 9.03
C ILE A 126 11.59 -2.71 10.21
N ALA A 127 11.59 -3.42 11.34
CA ALA A 127 12.34 -3.02 12.53
C ALA A 127 13.86 -3.02 12.32
N ASN A 128 14.35 -3.88 11.42
CA ASN A 128 15.76 -3.93 11.03
C ASN A 128 16.14 -2.92 9.94
N GLU A 129 15.16 -2.25 9.34
CA GLU A 129 15.43 -1.21 8.37
C GLU A 129 15.78 0.13 9.02
N VAL A 130 16.68 0.83 8.34
CA VAL A 130 17.36 2.02 8.84
C VAL A 130 16.34 3.16 8.98
N SER A 131 16.31 3.78 10.16
CA SER A 131 15.60 5.04 10.40
C SER A 131 15.94 6.06 9.33
N THR A 132 14.94 6.60 8.62
CA THR A 132 15.13 7.68 7.66
C THR A 132 14.68 9.03 8.23
N SER A 133 15.16 10.11 7.63
CA SER A 133 14.68 11.46 7.88
C SER A 133 13.45 11.76 7.01
N VAL A 134 12.44 12.38 7.62
CA VAL A 134 11.14 12.68 7.02
C VAL A 134 10.88 14.19 7.02
N LEU A 135 10.52 14.73 5.86
CA LEU A 135 9.96 16.07 5.70
C LEU A 135 8.43 15.98 5.64
N ILE A 136 7.72 16.73 6.49
CA ILE A 136 6.26 16.77 6.51
C ILE A 136 5.79 18.07 5.84
N ILE A 137 4.81 17.99 4.94
CA ILE A 137 4.19 19.15 4.28
C ILE A 137 2.70 19.12 4.59
N GLU A 138 2.26 19.97 5.50
CA GLU A 138 0.93 19.96 6.12
C GLU A 138 0.62 21.34 6.69
N ASP A 139 -0.50 21.94 6.31
CA ASP A 139 -0.90 23.28 6.75
C ASP A 139 -1.68 23.26 8.08
N GLU A 140 -2.29 22.13 8.42
CA GLU A 140 -2.99 21.94 9.69
C GLU A 140 -2.03 21.56 10.83
N SER A 141 -1.81 22.50 11.77
CA SER A 141 -0.91 22.31 12.92
C SER A 141 -1.18 21.06 13.79
N LEU A 142 -2.44 20.64 13.91
CA LEU A 142 -2.79 19.43 14.67
C LEU A 142 -2.41 18.16 13.89
N ILE A 143 -2.67 18.12 12.58
CA ILE A 143 -2.36 16.97 11.73
C ILE A 143 -0.85 16.81 11.61
N SER A 144 -0.11 17.90 11.40
CA SER A 144 1.36 17.84 11.33
C SER A 144 2.00 17.35 12.64
N TYR A 145 1.45 17.73 13.80
CA TYR A 145 1.85 17.20 15.09
C TYR A 145 1.57 15.69 15.23
N GLN A 146 0.36 15.25 14.85
CA GLN A 146 -0.01 13.83 14.88
C GLN A 146 0.87 12.98 13.96
N LEU A 147 1.11 13.43 12.73
CA LEU A 147 2.03 12.78 11.80
C LEU A 147 3.44 12.71 12.38
N SER A 148 3.92 13.77 13.02
CA SER A 148 5.24 13.79 13.65
C SER A 148 5.37 12.74 14.77
N GLN A 149 4.31 12.55 15.57
CA GLN A 149 4.28 11.49 16.58
C GLN A 149 4.35 10.10 15.93
N ILE A 150 3.51 9.83 14.92
CA ILE A 150 3.49 8.55 14.20
C ILE A 150 4.86 8.24 13.57
N VAL A 151 5.49 9.23 12.94
CA VAL A 151 6.83 9.10 12.33
C VAL A 151 7.88 8.77 13.40
N THR A 152 7.85 9.45 14.55
CA THR A 152 8.82 9.24 15.64
C THR A 152 8.62 7.89 16.32
N GLU A 153 7.37 7.47 16.55
CA GLU A 153 7.01 6.16 17.10
C GLU A 153 7.42 5.01 16.16
N ALA A 154 7.37 5.24 14.84
CA ALA A 154 7.87 4.32 13.83
C ALA A 154 9.42 4.26 13.76
N GLY A 155 10.13 5.05 14.56
CA GLY A 155 11.60 5.07 14.63
C GLY A 155 12.28 5.95 13.58
N HIS A 156 11.55 6.82 12.88
CA HIS A 156 12.08 7.79 11.93
C HIS A 156 12.29 9.17 12.60
N SER A 157 13.06 10.05 11.97
CA SER A 157 13.29 11.41 12.47
C SER A 157 12.59 12.45 11.59
N VAL A 158 11.84 13.37 12.20
CA VAL A 158 11.26 14.52 11.47
C VAL A 158 12.34 15.61 11.37
N VAL A 159 12.75 15.96 10.16
CA VAL A 159 13.78 17.00 9.93
C VAL A 159 13.18 18.38 9.68
N GLY A 160 11.92 18.44 9.27
CA GLY A 160 11.22 19.70 9.01
C GLY A 160 9.73 19.50 8.82
N ILE A 161 8.98 20.58 9.04
CA ILE A 161 7.55 20.67 8.77
C ILE A 161 7.33 21.95 7.96
N ALA A 162 6.80 21.82 6.75
CA ALA A 162 6.39 22.93 5.90
C ALA A 162 4.87 23.08 5.89
N THR A 163 4.39 24.31 5.94
CA THR A 163 2.95 24.65 5.90
C THR A 163 2.52 25.20 4.54
N THR A 164 3.48 25.55 3.67
CA THR A 164 3.20 26.09 2.34
C THR A 164 4.11 25.47 1.28
N HIS A 165 3.69 25.53 0.02
CA HIS A 165 4.52 25.06 -1.11
C HIS A 165 5.90 25.73 -1.13
N LYS A 166 5.96 27.04 -0.88
CA LYS A 166 7.23 27.78 -0.89
C LYS A 166 8.15 27.28 0.21
N GLU A 167 7.65 27.17 1.44
CA GLU A 167 8.40 26.66 2.59
C GLU A 167 8.87 25.23 2.35
N ALA A 168 8.04 24.38 1.74
CA ALA A 168 8.43 23.01 1.39
C ALA A 168 9.60 22.96 0.42
N VAL A 169 9.61 23.82 -0.61
CA VAL A 169 10.71 23.91 -1.57
C VAL A 169 11.98 24.46 -0.92
N ASP A 170 11.85 25.49 -0.08
CA ASP A 170 12.98 26.09 0.64
C ASP A 170 13.62 25.06 1.59
N LEU A 171 12.81 24.36 2.41
CA LEU A 171 13.27 23.29 3.29
C LEU A 171 13.84 22.10 2.51
N ALA A 172 13.25 21.75 1.37
CA ALA A 172 13.74 20.65 0.55
C ALA A 172 15.09 20.93 -0.10
N ALA A 173 15.45 22.20 -0.29
CA ALA A 173 16.75 22.61 -0.80
C ALA A 173 17.84 22.60 0.27
N GLU A 174 17.47 22.74 1.54
CA GLU A 174 18.41 22.85 2.67
C GLU A 174 18.60 21.55 3.45
N LEU A 175 17.56 20.73 3.57
CA LEU A 175 17.54 19.54 4.41
C LEU A 175 17.77 18.26 3.61
N ASP A 176 18.46 17.29 4.23
CA ASP A 176 18.62 15.94 3.69
C ASP A 176 17.55 15.00 4.29
N PHE A 177 16.68 14.47 3.44
CA PHE A 177 15.56 13.60 3.83
C PHE A 177 15.41 12.44 2.84
N GLY A 178 15.01 11.27 3.36
CA GLY A 178 14.76 10.08 2.55
C GLY A 178 13.29 9.85 2.21
N LEU A 179 12.37 10.57 2.87
CA LEU A 179 10.92 10.47 2.68
C LEU A 179 10.25 11.83 2.83
N ILE A 180 9.22 12.10 2.01
CA ILE A 180 8.30 13.22 2.18
C ILE A 180 6.91 12.66 2.50
N LEU A 181 6.26 13.21 3.51
CA LEU A 181 4.83 13.05 3.76
C LEU A 181 4.15 14.39 3.45
N SER A 182 3.25 14.42 2.47
CA SER A 182 2.59 15.65 2.03
C SER A 182 1.09 15.46 1.98
N ASP A 183 0.33 16.45 2.46
CA ASP A 183 -1.08 16.57 2.08
C ASP A 183 -1.19 16.78 0.56
N ILE A 184 -2.26 16.26 -0.02
CA ILE A 184 -2.67 16.41 -1.40
C ILE A 184 -3.18 17.83 -1.67
N ARG A 185 -3.75 18.51 -0.66
CA ARG A 185 -4.24 19.88 -0.78
C ARG A 185 -3.75 20.72 0.38
N LEU A 186 -3.08 21.82 0.05
CA LEU A 186 -2.74 22.89 0.98
C LEU A 186 -3.73 24.05 0.73
N ALA A 187 -4.06 24.80 1.79
CA ALA A 187 -4.94 25.98 1.72
C ALA A 187 -4.40 27.14 0.87
#